data_AF-A0A1G3HB63-F1
#
_entry.id   AF-A0A1G3HB63-F1
#
_cell.length_a   1.000
_cell.length_b   1.000
_cell.length_c   1.000
_cell.angle_alpha   90.00
_cell.angle_beta   90.00
_cell.angle_gamma   90.00
#
_symmetry.space_group_name_H-M   'P 1'
#
loop_
_entity.id
_entity.type
_entity.pdbx_description
1 polymer ?
#
loop_
_entity_poly.entity_id
_entity_poly.type
_entity_poly.pdbx_seq_one_letter_code
_entity_poly.pdbx_strand_id
1 'polypeptide(L)' 'MLMIAKQVANRRRAMEILTVQQVLAALGITRAQLYYAEETHKIPPARRMSTGKRYYLPEDLDQIKRQLKGRGA' A
#
# COMPACT_ATOMS: atom_id res chain seq x y z
N MET A 1 14.59 -27.93 -4.90
CA MET A 1 14.29 -27.27 -3.61
C MET A 1 14.37 -25.76 -3.82
N LEU A 2 13.26 -25.11 -4.21
CA LEU A 2 13.24 -23.69 -4.60
C LEU A 2 12.11 -22.94 -3.86
N MET A 3 12.20 -22.87 -2.53
CA MET A 3 11.14 -22.27 -1.68
C MET A 3 11.65 -21.14 -0.76
N ILE A 4 12.86 -20.60 -0.95
CA ILE A 4 13.43 -19.62 0.00
C ILE A 4 13.42 -18.18 -0.53
N ALA A 5 13.42 -17.96 -1.85
CA ALA A 5 13.59 -16.61 -2.42
C ALA A 5 12.42 -15.64 -2.15
N LYS A 6 11.18 -16.15 -2.06
CA LYS A 6 10.01 -15.28 -1.78
C LYS A 6 10.03 -14.73 -0.35
N GLN A 7 10.52 -15.49 0.62
CA GLN A 7 10.40 -15.15 2.04
C GLN A 7 11.44 -14.09 2.47
N VAL A 8 12.61 -14.07 1.83
CA VAL A 8 13.67 -13.08 2.13
C VAL A 8 13.37 -11.70 1.52
N ALA A 9 12.81 -11.66 0.30
CA ALA A 9 12.34 -10.41 -0.30
C ALA A 9 11.20 -9.77 0.52
N ASN A 10 10.34 -10.61 1.12
CA ASN A 10 9.25 -10.15 1.98
C ASN A 10 9.76 -9.49 3.27
N ARG A 11 10.87 -9.97 3.84
CA ARG A 11 11.49 -9.35 5.04
C ARG A 11 12.12 -7.98 4.77
N ARG A 12 12.73 -7.77 3.60
CA ARG A 12 13.30 -6.45 3.25
C ARG A 12 12.22 -5.40 3.01
N ARG A 13 11.11 -5.79 2.36
CA ARG A 13 9.98 -4.89 2.13
C ARG A 13 9.34 -4.42 3.43
N ALA A 14 9.21 -5.29 4.45
CA ALA A 14 8.55 -4.95 5.71
C ALA A 14 9.14 -3.73 6.46
N MET A 15 10.37 -3.29 6.14
CA MET A 15 10.99 -2.09 6.73
C MET A 15 10.92 -0.85 5.83
N GLU A 16 10.40 -0.95 4.60
CA GLU A 16 10.33 0.17 3.65
C GLU A 16 9.01 0.92 3.79
N ILE A 17 9.08 2.12 4.36
CA ILE A 17 8.00 3.11 4.33
C ILE A 17 7.73 3.58 2.90
N LEU A 18 6.49 3.46 2.45
CA LEU A 18 6.06 3.87 1.11
C LEU A 18 5.43 5.26 1.16
N THR A 19 5.93 6.17 0.35
CA THR A 19 5.30 7.47 0.13
C THR A 19 4.01 7.32 -0.68
N VAL A 20 3.11 8.30 -0.58
CA VAL A 20 1.88 8.35 -1.39
C VAL A 20 2.20 8.16 -2.88
N GLN A 21 3.24 8.81 -3.41
CA GLN A 21 3.61 8.68 -4.83
C GLN A 21 3.97 7.24 -5.21
N GLN A 22 4.75 6.54 -4.38
CA GLN A 22 5.10 5.13 -4.62
C GLN A 22 3.87 4.23 -4.59
N VAL A 23 2.93 4.48 -3.66
CA VAL A 23 1.66 3.74 -3.58
C VAL A 23 0.82 3.94 -4.84
N LEU A 24 0.69 5.18 -5.32
CA LEU A 24 -0.04 5.47 -6.56
C LEU A 24 0.57 4.77 -7.77
N ALA A 25 1.91 4.81 -7.89
CA ALA A 25 2.63 4.14 -8.97
C ALA A 25 2.47 2.61 -8.92
N ALA A 26 2.54 2.03 -7.71
CA ALA A 26 2.43 0.58 -7.53
C ALA A 26 1.02 0.04 -7.74
N LEU A 27 -0.01 0.85 -7.47
CA LEU A 27 -1.41 0.47 -7.64
C LEU A 27 -1.99 0.89 -9.00
N GLY A 28 -1.33 1.80 -9.71
CA GLY A 28 -1.84 2.36 -10.97
C GLY A 28 -3.11 3.19 -10.78
N ILE A 29 -3.29 3.82 -9.62
CA ILE A 29 -4.47 4.64 -9.29
C ILE A 29 -4.13 6.11 -9.19
N THR A 30 -5.16 6.96 -9.29
CA THR A 30 -5.01 8.40 -9.07
C THR A 30 -5.06 8.73 -7.58
N ARG A 31 -4.52 9.90 -7.24
CA ARG A 31 -4.56 10.43 -5.87
C ARG A 31 -5.99 10.64 -5.36
N ALA A 32 -6.91 11.03 -6.24
CA ALA A 32 -8.32 11.15 -5.90
C ALA A 32 -8.96 9.81 -5.54
N GLN A 33 -8.65 8.74 -6.30
CA GLN A 33 -9.12 7.39 -5.99
C GLN A 33 -8.59 6.89 -4.63
N LEU A 34 -7.32 7.16 -4.33
CA LEU A 34 -6.73 6.82 -3.03
C LEU A 34 -7.47 7.55 -1.89
N TYR A 35 -7.66 8.86 -2.00
CA TYR A 35 -8.34 9.65 -0.96
C TYR A 35 -9.80 9.27 -0.79
N TYR A 36 -10.52 9.03 -1.88
CA TYR A 36 -11.88 8.53 -1.84
C TYR A 36 -11.96 7.15 -1.14
N ALA A 37 -10.98 6.27 -1.39
CA ALA A 37 -10.93 4.97 -0.73
C ALA A 37 -10.63 5.08 0.77
N GLU A 38 -9.79 6.04 1.18
CA GLU A 38 -9.54 6.36 2.60
C GLU A 38 -10.79 6.94 3.28
N GLU A 39 -11.45 7.91 2.64
CA GLU A 39 -12.65 8.57 3.17
C GLU A 39 -13.83 7.61 3.32
N THR A 40 -13.98 6.69 2.36
CA THR A 40 -15.01 5.63 2.44
C THR A 40 -14.61 4.47 3.35
N HIS A 41 -13.52 4.60 4.12
CA HIS A 41 -12.98 3.60 5.04
C HIS A 41 -12.72 2.21 4.41
N LYS A 42 -12.53 2.18 3.07
CA LYS A 42 -12.25 0.94 2.32
C LYS A 42 -10.80 0.51 2.47
N ILE A 43 -9.92 1.45 2.75
CA ILE A 43 -8.50 1.22 2.99
C ILE A 43 -8.06 1.93 4.27
N PRO A 44 -7.01 1.43 4.95
CA PRO A 44 -6.46 2.13 6.09
C PRO A 44 -5.95 3.52 5.69
N PRO A 45 -6.16 4.55 6.52
CA PRO A 45 -5.65 5.88 6.24
C PRO A 45 -4.12 5.90 6.33
N ALA A 46 -3.49 6.72 5.49
CA ALA A 46 -2.05 6.93 5.51
C ALA A 46 -1.59 7.37 6.91
N ARG A 47 -0.51 6.75 7.39
CA ARG A 47 0.17 7.16 8.62
C ARG A 47 0.93 8.46 8.37
N ARG A 48 1.24 9.18 9.45
CA ARG A 48 2.00 10.44 9.40
C ARG A 48 3.36 10.26 10.06
N MET A 49 4.40 10.70 9.38
CA MET A 49 5.74 10.82 9.96
C MET A 49 5.79 12.01 10.92
N SER A 50 6.81 12.07 11.76
CA SER A 50 7.11 13.24 12.60
C SER A 50 7.30 14.54 11.79
N THR A 51 7.61 14.41 10.50
CA THR A 51 7.72 15.53 9.54
C THR A 51 6.39 16.00 8.96
N GLY A 52 5.27 15.35 9.31
CA GLY A 52 3.94 15.61 8.75
C GLY A 52 3.66 14.95 7.39
N LYS A 53 4.66 14.29 6.78
CA LYS A 53 4.49 13.57 5.52
C LYS A 53 3.67 12.29 5.71
N ARG A 54 2.87 11.96 4.69
CA ARG A 54 2.01 10.77 4.65
C ARG A 54 2.77 9.57 4.10
N TYR A 55 2.61 8.42 4.75
CA TYR A 55 3.22 7.16 4.32
C TYR A 55 2.32 5.96 4.59
N TYR A 56 2.62 4.88 3.90
CA TYR A 56 1.99 3.59 4.02
C TYR A 56 3.05 2.54 4.31
N LEU A 57 2.65 1.48 4.98
CA LEU A 57 3.45 0.27 5.06
C LEU A 57 3.20 -0.59 3.82
N PRO A 58 4.15 -1.46 3.45
CA PRO A 58 3.95 -2.41 2.36
C PRO A 58 2.74 -3.33 2.60
N GLU A 59 2.47 -3.66 3.86
CA GLU A 59 1.29 -4.44 4.26
C GLU A 59 -0.02 -3.74 3.90
N ASP A 60 -0.06 -2.40 4.04
CA ASP A 60 -1.21 -1.59 3.64
C ASP A 60 -1.42 -1.69 2.13
N LEU A 61 -0.34 -1.75 1.33
CA LEU A 61 -0.42 -1.84 -0.13
C LEU A 61 -1.09 -3.14 -0.58
N ASP A 62 -0.73 -4.28 0.02
CA ASP A 62 -1.37 -5.57 -0.28
C ASP A 62 -2.84 -5.60 0.16
N GLN A 63 -3.19 -4.92 1.26
CA GLN A 63 -4.58 -4.76 1.67
C GLN A 63 -5.36 -3.88 0.69
N ILE A 64 -4.82 -2.71 0.33
CA ILE A 64 -5.42 -1.78 -0.64
C ILE A 64 -5.65 -2.50 -1.98
N LYS A 65 -4.63 -3.22 -2.47
CA LYS A 65 -4.71 -3.95 -3.73
C LYS A 65 -5.83 -4.99 -3.73
N ARG A 66 -6.01 -5.73 -2.62
CA ARG A 66 -7.12 -6.70 -2.47
C ARG A 66 -8.48 -6.02 -2.52
N GLN A 67 -8.63 -4.92 -1.79
CA GLN A 67 -9.89 -4.17 -1.72
C GLN A 67 -10.27 -3.51 -3.06
N LEU A 68 -9.28 -3.04 -3.82
CA LEU A 68 -9.51 -2.47 -5.15
C LEU A 68 -9.83 -3.54 -6.20
N LYS A 69 -9.19 -4.72 -6.13
CA LYS A 69 -9.40 -5.83 -7.08
C LYS A 69 -10.75 -6.53 -6.89
N GLY A 70 -11.32 -6.53 -5.68
CA GLY A 70 -12.62 -7.15 -5.37
C GLY A 70 -13.84 -6.53 -6.06
N ARG A 71 -13.67 -5.48 -6.89
CA ARG A 71 -14.75 -4.79 -7.63
C ARG A 71 -14.90 -5.19 -9.11
N GLY A 72 -14.16 -6.19 -9.57
CA GLY A 72 -14.23 -6.69 -10.95
C GLY A 72 -14.80 -8.11 -11.04
N ALA A 73 -16.00 -8.33 -10.52
CA ALA A 73 -16.81 -9.53 -10.73
C ALA A 73 -18.26 -9.12 -10.98
#